data_AF-A0A4Y9UZK4-F1
#
_entry.id   AF-A0A4Y9UZK4-F1
#
_cell.length_a   1.000
_cell.length_b   1.000
_cell.length_c   1.000
_cell.angle_alpha   90.00
_cell.angle_beta   90.00
_cell.angle_gamma   90.00
#
_symmetry.space_group_name_H-M   'P 1'
#
loop_
_entity.id
_entity.type
_entity.pdbx_description
1 polymer ?
#
loop_
_entity_poly.entity_id
_entity_poly.type
_entity_poly.pdbx_seq_one_letter_code
_entity_poly.pdbx_strand_id
1 'polypeptide(L)'
;MSNDLRNCAAALAIVASFWTRPAIADEPGNADYAALNKAIVDGKEFRMLVDLSACQVRGTGAAGPPVKASMRFDGYMIQPDGTIAFATTHFTVRPDKAVREFLSFRVHPNGRIEARTMILDAVNDAVLKDTAFDCEIGKGATFHW
;
A
#
# COMPACT_ATOMS: atom_id res chain seq x y z
N MET A 1 -42.15 22.55 67.37
CA MET A 1 -41.13 23.41 66.71
C MET A 1 -39.98 22.51 66.30
N SER A 2 -40.18 21.72 65.24
CA SER A 2 -39.58 21.91 63.90
C SER A 2 -38.06 22.13 63.91
N ASN A 3 -37.30 21.12 63.50
CA ASN A 3 -36.67 21.15 62.19
C ASN A 3 -36.13 19.76 61.83
N ASP A 4 -36.76 19.17 60.81
CA ASP A 4 -36.30 18.00 60.08
C ASP A 4 -35.07 18.36 59.24
N LEU A 5 -33.99 17.60 59.40
CA LEU A 5 -32.91 17.52 58.42
C LEU A 5 -32.82 16.06 57.95
N ARG A 6 -33.59 15.78 56.89
CA ARG A 6 -33.52 14.57 56.08
C ARG A 6 -32.14 14.50 55.40
N ASN A 7 -31.28 13.62 55.90
CA ASN A 7 -30.09 13.19 55.17
C ASN A 7 -30.49 12.16 54.09
N CYS A 8 -30.72 12.63 52.87
CA CYS A 8 -30.73 11.78 51.69
C CYS A 8 -29.29 11.39 51.34
N ALA A 9 -28.81 10.26 51.86
CA ALA A 9 -27.61 9.62 51.35
C ALA A 9 -27.92 9.02 49.97
N ALA A 10 -27.69 9.79 48.91
CA ALA A 10 -27.69 9.30 47.54
C ALA A 10 -26.38 8.55 47.29
N ALA A 11 -26.44 7.23 47.19
CA ALA A 11 -25.30 6.41 46.78
C ALA A 11 -25.04 6.65 45.28
N LEU A 12 -23.93 7.33 44.96
CA LEU A 12 -23.46 7.50 43.59
C LEU A 12 -22.83 6.17 43.12
N ALA A 13 -23.58 5.38 42.35
CA ALA A 13 -23.02 4.22 41.65
C ALA A 13 -22.28 4.72 40.40
N ILE A 14 -20.95 4.81 40.46
CA ILE A 14 -20.10 5.08 39.30
C ILE A 14 -20.07 3.80 38.45
N VAL A 15 -20.91 3.74 37.41
CA VAL A 15 -20.81 2.68 36.40
C VAL A 15 -19.59 3.01 35.53
N ALA A 16 -18.46 2.37 35.84
CA ALA A 16 -17.27 2.44 35.01
C ALA A 16 -17.53 1.64 33.71
N SER A 17 -18.04 2.32 32.70
CA SER A 17 -18.11 1.78 31.34
C SER A 17 -16.70 1.62 30.81
N PHE A 18 -16.09 0.46 31.04
CA PHE A 18 -14.86 0.04 30.36
C PHE A 18 -15.21 -0.15 28.89
N TRP A 19 -15.03 0.90 28.09
CA TRP A 19 -15.00 0.79 26.64
C TRP A 19 -13.76 -0.01 26.26
N THR A 20 -13.89 -1.33 26.19
CA THR A 20 -12.91 -2.18 25.51
C THR A 20 -12.97 -1.80 24.03
N ARG A 21 -12.10 -0.90 23.60
CA ARG A 21 -11.84 -0.74 22.18
C ARG A 21 -11.33 -2.10 21.69
N PRO A 22 -11.93 -2.71 20.66
CA PRO A 22 -11.30 -3.87 20.04
C PRO A 22 -9.90 -3.46 19.63
N ALA A 23 -8.90 -4.22 20.07
CA ALA A 23 -7.57 -4.11 19.51
C ALA A 23 -7.72 -4.43 18.02
N ILE A 24 -7.52 -3.44 17.15
CA ILE A 24 -7.28 -3.70 15.74
C ILE A 24 -5.96 -4.47 15.74
N ALA A 25 -6.05 -5.79 15.52
CA ALA A 25 -4.87 -6.59 15.27
C ALA A 25 -4.13 -5.95 14.09
N ASP A 26 -2.83 -5.72 14.22
CA ASP A 26 -1.96 -5.35 13.11
C ASP A 26 -2.30 -6.29 11.94
N GLU A 27 -2.87 -5.74 10.88
CA GLU A 27 -3.17 -6.53 9.68
C GLU A 27 -1.83 -7.10 9.18
N PRO A 28 -1.74 -8.41 8.91
CA PRO A 28 -0.48 -9.03 8.52
C PRO A 28 0.09 -8.26 7.32
N GLY A 29 1.36 -7.85 7.40
CA GLY A 29 2.08 -7.09 6.37
C GLY A 29 2.31 -7.83 5.05
N ASN A 30 1.43 -8.77 4.72
CA ASN A 30 1.37 -9.51 3.48
C ASN A 30 -0.10 -9.79 3.13
N ALA A 31 -0.86 -8.73 2.91
CA ALA A 31 -2.21 -8.84 2.39
C ALA A 31 -2.23 -9.54 1.03
N ASP A 32 -3.07 -10.57 0.89
CA ASP A 32 -3.34 -11.19 -0.40
C ASP A 32 -4.16 -10.27 -1.32
N TYR A 33 -4.42 -10.72 -2.56
CA TYR A 33 -5.21 -9.95 -3.51
C TYR A 33 -6.62 -9.64 -2.99
N ALA A 34 -7.29 -10.58 -2.32
CA ALA A 34 -8.66 -10.39 -1.86
C ALA A 34 -8.72 -9.32 -0.77
N ALA A 35 -7.77 -9.35 0.17
CA ALA A 35 -7.61 -8.34 1.20
C ALA A 35 -7.29 -6.96 0.60
N LEU A 36 -6.35 -6.89 -0.36
CA LEU A 36 -6.03 -5.64 -1.08
C LEU A 36 -7.26 -5.07 -1.81
N ASN A 37 -7.96 -5.91 -2.58
CA ASN A 37 -9.16 -5.50 -3.31
C ASN A 37 -10.25 -4.99 -2.36
N LYS A 38 -10.45 -5.68 -1.23
CA LYS A 38 -11.39 -5.23 -0.20
C LYS A 38 -10.98 -3.87 0.38
N ALA A 39 -9.72 -3.70 0.77
CA ALA A 39 -9.20 -2.43 1.30
C ALA A 39 -9.45 -1.27 0.33
N ILE A 40 -9.16 -1.50 -0.96
CA ILE A 40 -9.39 -0.55 -2.05
C ILE A 40 -10.88 -0.19 -2.21
N VAL A 41 -11.78 -1.18 -2.23
CA VAL A 41 -13.22 -0.94 -2.37
C VAL A 41 -13.80 -0.25 -1.14
N ASP A 42 -13.25 -0.52 0.04
CA ASP A 42 -13.58 0.15 1.30
C ASP A 42 -12.98 1.57 1.40
N GLY A 43 -12.20 2.01 0.40
CA GLY A 43 -11.60 3.35 0.35
C GLY A 43 -10.38 3.53 1.25
N LYS A 44 -9.72 2.45 1.70
CA LYS A 44 -8.47 2.53 2.46
C LYS A 44 -7.32 2.99 1.57
N GLU A 45 -6.48 3.89 2.09
CA GLU A 45 -5.17 4.14 1.51
C GLU A 45 -4.23 2.98 1.81
N PHE A 46 -3.37 2.61 0.85
CA PHE A 46 -2.36 1.58 1.07
C PHE A 46 -0.97 2.03 0.62
N ARG A 47 0.06 1.38 1.19
CA ARG A 47 1.46 1.46 0.79
C ARG A 47 1.88 0.13 0.20
N MET A 48 2.64 0.18 -0.89
CA MET A 48 3.32 -0.98 -1.45
C MET A 48 4.79 -0.94 -1.08
N LEU A 49 5.33 -2.08 -0.65
CA LEU A 49 6.77 -2.32 -0.57
C LEU A 49 7.15 -3.29 -1.66
N VAL A 50 8.24 -3.01 -2.37
CA VAL A 50 8.76 -3.83 -3.47
C VAL A 50 10.19 -4.21 -3.19
N ASP A 51 10.54 -5.46 -3.46
CA ASP A 51 11.91 -5.96 -3.55
C ASP A 51 12.12 -6.54 -4.94
N LEU A 52 12.78 -5.77 -5.82
CA LEU A 52 12.98 -6.17 -7.21
C LEU A 52 13.90 -7.39 -7.36
N SER A 53 14.73 -7.72 -6.35
CA SER A 53 15.56 -8.92 -6.38
C SER A 53 14.76 -10.21 -6.23
N ALA A 54 13.55 -10.11 -5.66
CA ALA A 54 12.59 -11.20 -5.56
C ALA A 54 11.59 -11.23 -6.73
N CYS A 55 11.75 -10.34 -7.73
CA CYS A 55 11.02 -10.37 -8.99
C CYS A 55 11.89 -10.91 -10.13
N GLN A 56 11.26 -11.30 -11.23
CA GLN A 56 11.96 -11.68 -12.46
C GLN A 56 11.87 -10.57 -13.50
N VAL A 57 12.97 -10.30 -14.23
CA VAL A 57 12.93 -9.43 -15.40
C VAL A 57 12.14 -10.16 -16.50
N ARG A 58 11.03 -9.54 -16.92
CA ARG A 58 10.06 -10.14 -17.83
C ARG A 58 10.73 -10.60 -19.12
N GLY A 59 10.42 -11.82 -19.54
CA GLY A 59 10.92 -12.42 -20.78
C GLY A 59 12.36 -12.94 -20.71
N THR A 60 13.04 -12.81 -19.57
CA THR A 60 14.44 -13.28 -19.42
C THR A 60 14.61 -14.39 -18.37
N GLY A 61 13.68 -14.48 -17.41
CA GLY A 61 13.80 -15.39 -16.26
C GLY A 61 14.88 -15.01 -15.24
N ALA A 62 15.68 -13.97 -15.51
CA ALA A 62 16.69 -13.47 -14.58
C ALA A 62 16.05 -12.70 -13.41
N ALA A 63 16.68 -12.73 -12.24
CA ALA A 63 16.26 -11.91 -11.12
C ALA A 63 16.41 -10.40 -11.44
N GLY A 64 15.54 -9.58 -10.85
CA GLY A 64 15.68 -8.13 -10.92
C GLY A 64 16.87 -7.61 -10.09
N PRO A 65 17.15 -6.29 -10.18
CA PRO A 65 18.26 -5.69 -9.44
C PRO A 65 17.97 -5.68 -7.93
N PRO A 66 19.00 -5.56 -7.07
CA PRO A 66 18.87 -5.47 -5.61
C PRO A 66 18.37 -4.09 -5.17
N VAL A 67 17.17 -3.74 -5.61
CA VAL A 67 16.50 -2.46 -5.34
C VAL A 67 15.24 -2.74 -4.53
N LYS A 68 15.15 -2.08 -3.38
CA LYS A 68 13.94 -2.07 -2.56
C LYS A 68 13.29 -0.70 -2.63
N ALA A 69 11.97 -0.65 -2.80
CA ALA A 69 11.22 0.58 -2.91
C ALA A 69 9.99 0.54 -2.01
N SER A 70 9.57 1.71 -1.54
CA SER A 70 8.27 1.92 -0.93
C SER A 70 7.54 3.01 -1.69
N MET A 71 6.24 2.83 -1.90
CA MET A 71 5.46 3.77 -2.68
C MET A 71 4.05 3.90 -2.13
N ARG A 72 3.55 5.13 -2.23
CA ARG A 72 2.14 5.49 -2.05
C ARG A 72 1.62 5.90 -3.42
N PHE A 73 0.36 5.56 -3.69
CA PHE A 73 -0.28 5.86 -4.95
C PHE A 73 -1.37 6.91 -4.74
N ASP A 74 -1.50 7.80 -5.71
CA ASP A 74 -2.53 8.83 -5.78
C ASP A 74 -3.86 8.29 -6.34
N GLY A 75 -3.82 7.17 -7.06
CA GLY A 75 -5.02 6.51 -7.55
C GLY A 75 -4.80 5.08 -8.03
N TYR A 76 -5.91 4.38 -8.24
CA TYR A 76 -5.99 3.03 -8.77
C TYR A 76 -7.24 2.85 -9.63
N MET A 77 -7.21 1.87 -10.53
CA MET A 77 -8.36 1.44 -11.34
C MET A 77 -8.51 -0.07 -11.25
N ILE A 78 -9.71 -0.53 -10.90
CA ILE A 78 -10.08 -1.95 -11.02
C ILE A 78 -10.64 -2.18 -12.43
N GLN A 79 -10.01 -3.07 -13.18
CA GLN A 79 -10.41 -3.43 -14.54
C GLN A 79 -11.56 -4.47 -14.52
N PRO A 80 -12.29 -4.65 -15.64
CA PRO A 80 -13.38 -5.64 -15.71
C PRO A 80 -12.97 -7.09 -15.41
N ASP A 81 -11.70 -7.43 -15.66
CA ASP A 81 -11.12 -8.75 -15.34
C ASP A 81 -10.64 -8.88 -13.88
N GLY A 82 -10.88 -7.85 -13.06
CA GLY A 82 -10.42 -7.76 -11.69
C GLY A 82 -8.98 -7.24 -11.55
N THR A 83 -8.25 -6.98 -12.62
CA THR A 83 -6.89 -6.44 -12.49
C THR A 83 -6.91 -5.07 -11.80
N ILE A 84 -6.15 -4.91 -10.73
CA ILE A 84 -5.96 -3.61 -10.07
C ILE A 84 -4.74 -2.95 -10.71
N ALA A 85 -4.94 -1.81 -11.37
CA ALA A 85 -3.90 -1.05 -12.03
C ALA A 85 -3.64 0.28 -11.30
N PHE A 86 -2.38 0.59 -11.04
CA PHE A 86 -1.96 1.86 -10.44
C PHE A 86 -0.56 2.23 -10.91
N ALA A 87 -0.21 3.50 -10.77
CA ALA A 87 1.08 4.01 -11.16
C ALA A 87 1.51 5.15 -10.23
N THR A 88 2.79 5.47 -10.25
CA THR A 88 3.34 6.65 -9.61
C THR A 88 4.43 7.25 -10.48
N THR A 89 4.61 8.56 -10.38
CA THR A 89 5.73 9.27 -10.99
C THR A 89 6.64 9.79 -9.90
N HIS A 90 7.91 9.47 -9.99
CA HIS A 90 8.95 9.95 -9.08
C HIS A 90 9.94 10.81 -9.85
N PHE A 91 9.94 12.12 -9.59
CA PHE A 91 10.93 13.03 -10.13
C PHE A 91 12.13 13.10 -9.17
N THR A 92 13.34 12.94 -9.68
CA THR A 92 14.55 13.02 -8.86
C THR A 92 15.75 13.50 -9.66
N VAL A 93 16.85 13.82 -8.96
CA VAL A 93 18.13 14.20 -9.54
C VAL A 93 19.17 13.13 -9.22
N ARG A 94 19.72 12.52 -10.26
CA ARG A 94 20.85 11.60 -10.19
C ARG A 94 22.16 12.39 -10.29
N PRO A 95 23.33 11.79 -9.99
CA PRO A 95 24.60 12.49 -10.07
C PRO A 95 24.88 13.16 -11.43
N ASP A 96 24.31 12.63 -12.52
CA ASP A 96 24.52 13.09 -13.89
C ASP A 96 23.38 13.96 -14.44
N LYS A 97 22.13 13.75 -14.03
CA LYS A 97 20.95 14.48 -14.58
C LYS A 97 19.69 14.35 -13.74
N ALA A 98 18.74 15.25 -13.98
CA ALA A 98 17.37 15.11 -13.52
C ALA A 98 16.61 14.05 -14.36
N VAL A 99 15.78 13.24 -13.69
CA VAL A 99 15.00 12.17 -14.32
C VAL A 99 13.56 12.15 -13.82
N ARG A 100 12.66 11.66 -14.68
CA ARG A 100 11.30 11.25 -14.32
C ARG A 100 11.21 9.73 -14.35
N GLU A 101 10.83 9.12 -13.25
CA GLU A 101 10.66 7.68 -13.12
C GLU A 101 9.16 7.36 -13.06
N PHE A 102 8.66 6.67 -14.07
CA PHE A 102 7.29 6.16 -14.12
C PHE A 102 7.31 4.71 -13.66
N LEU A 103 6.59 4.41 -12.59
CA LEU A 103 6.41 3.05 -12.09
C LEU A 103 4.94 2.70 -12.24
N SER A 104 4.64 1.65 -13.00
CA SER A 104 3.27 1.16 -13.17
C SER A 104 3.15 -0.30 -12.77
N PHE A 105 1.98 -0.64 -12.24
CA PHE A 105 1.70 -1.95 -11.68
C PHE A 105 0.33 -2.44 -12.15
N ARG A 106 0.26 -3.75 -12.41
CA ARG A 106 -1.00 -4.47 -12.62
C ARG A 106 -1.01 -5.68 -11.70
N VAL A 107 -1.88 -5.67 -10.70
CA VAL A 107 -2.07 -6.78 -9.76
C VAL A 107 -3.23 -7.61 -10.25
N HIS A 108 -2.95 -8.86 -10.61
CA HIS A 108 -3.94 -9.81 -11.09
C HIS A 108 -4.66 -10.50 -9.92
N PRO A 109 -5.91 -10.97 -10.11
CA PRO A 109 -6.65 -11.69 -9.08
C PRO A 109 -5.96 -12.92 -8.48
N ASN A 110 -5.01 -13.51 -9.23
CA ASN A 110 -4.21 -14.64 -8.78
C ASN A 110 -2.94 -14.26 -8.02
N GLY A 111 -2.76 -12.98 -7.68
CA GLY A 111 -1.60 -12.49 -6.92
C GLY A 111 -0.34 -12.24 -7.75
N ARG A 112 -0.34 -12.50 -9.07
CA ARG A 112 0.74 -12.05 -9.95
C ARG A 112 0.71 -10.54 -10.11
N ILE A 113 1.89 -9.93 -10.19
CA ILE A 113 2.06 -8.50 -10.36
C ILE A 113 2.95 -8.24 -11.56
N GLU A 114 2.43 -7.48 -12.50
CA GLU A 114 3.23 -6.90 -13.58
C GLU A 114 3.72 -5.54 -13.11
N ALA A 115 5.03 -5.37 -12.96
CA ALA A 115 5.64 -4.08 -12.67
C ALA A 115 6.40 -3.57 -13.90
N ARG A 116 6.33 -2.28 -14.18
CA ARG A 116 7.17 -1.64 -15.21
C ARG A 116 7.78 -0.37 -14.65
N THR A 117 9.09 -0.22 -14.82
CA THR A 117 9.83 0.99 -14.50
C THR A 117 10.32 1.62 -15.80
N MET A 118 9.92 2.85 -16.06
CA MET A 118 10.42 3.65 -17.19
C MET A 118 11.06 4.91 -16.64
N ILE A 119 12.33 5.13 -16.98
CA ILE A 119 13.10 6.30 -16.56
C ILE A 119 13.32 7.16 -17.80
N LEU A 120 12.83 8.39 -17.74
CA LEU A 120 13.00 9.40 -18.78
C LEU A 120 13.96 10.50 -18.31
N ASP A 121 14.71 11.07 -19.25
CA ASP A 121 15.39 12.33 -19.04
C ASP A 121 14.37 13.44 -18.79
N ALA A 122 14.55 14.22 -17.72
CA ALA A 122 13.57 15.22 -17.33
C ALA A 122 13.46 16.42 -18.29
N VAL A 123 14.48 16.65 -19.12
CA VAL A 123 14.55 17.82 -19.99
C VAL A 123 13.92 17.55 -21.36
N ASN A 124 14.18 16.38 -21.93
CA ASN A 124 13.80 16.07 -23.31
C ASN A 124 12.97 14.78 -23.46
N ASP A 125 12.54 14.16 -22.36
CA ASP A 125 11.75 12.92 -22.33
C ASP A 125 12.40 11.71 -23.02
N ALA A 126 13.71 11.75 -23.27
CA ALA A 126 14.42 10.60 -23.82
C ALA A 126 14.33 9.40 -22.87
N VAL A 127 13.97 8.22 -23.39
CA VAL A 127 13.94 6.98 -22.62
C VAL A 127 15.36 6.58 -22.25
N LEU A 128 15.68 6.62 -20.97
CA LEU A 128 16.98 6.22 -20.44
C LEU A 128 17.00 4.74 -20.05
N LYS A 129 15.88 4.23 -19.54
CA LYS A 129 15.71 2.83 -19.18
C LYS A 129 14.24 2.45 -19.18
N ASP A 130 13.92 1.28 -19.69
CA ASP A 130 12.58 0.69 -19.63
C ASP A 130 12.75 -0.78 -19.25
N THR A 131 12.10 -1.20 -18.17
CA THR A 131 12.23 -2.57 -17.67
C THR A 131 10.91 -3.02 -17.08
N ALA A 132 10.47 -4.21 -17.50
CA ALA A 132 9.31 -4.88 -16.93
C ALA A 132 9.74 -6.04 -16.04
N PHE A 133 8.98 -6.26 -14.98
CA PHE A 133 9.20 -7.31 -14.00
C PHE A 133 7.91 -8.09 -13.76
N ASP A 134 8.07 -9.40 -13.57
CA ASP A 134 7.05 -10.29 -13.05
C ASP A 134 7.33 -10.52 -11.56
N CYS A 135 6.43 -10.04 -10.73
CA CYS A 135 6.46 -10.14 -9.27
C CYS A 135 5.23 -10.93 -8.77
N GLU A 136 5.20 -11.22 -7.47
CA GLU A 136 4.08 -11.89 -6.81
C GLU A 136 3.86 -11.26 -5.43
N ILE A 137 2.59 -11.17 -5.01
CA ILE A 137 2.22 -10.76 -3.65
C ILE A 137 2.92 -11.68 -2.63
N GLY A 138 3.54 -11.09 -1.62
CA GLY A 138 4.24 -11.78 -0.55
C GLY A 138 5.63 -12.28 -0.87
N LYS A 139 6.11 -12.08 -2.10
CA LYS A 139 7.50 -12.37 -2.49
C LYS A 139 8.20 -11.10 -2.95
N GLY A 140 7.82 -10.61 -4.12
CA GLY A 140 8.41 -9.43 -4.75
C GLY A 140 7.73 -8.13 -4.33
N ALA A 141 6.50 -8.19 -3.84
CA ALA A 141 5.80 -7.03 -3.31
C ALA A 141 4.84 -7.37 -2.16
N THR A 142 4.63 -6.43 -1.26
CA THR A 142 3.67 -6.52 -0.16
C THR A 142 2.85 -5.24 -0.05
N PHE A 143 1.63 -5.35 0.47
CA PHE A 143 0.69 -4.25 0.65
C PHE A 143 0.35 -4.08 2.13
N HIS A 144 0.22 -2.82 2.56
CA HIS A 144 0.03 -2.41 3.96
C HIS A 144 -0.93 -1.22 4.01
N TRP A 145 -1.81 -1.14 5.00
CA TRP A 145 -2.75 -0.03 5.19
C TRP A 145 -3.09 0.18 6.67
#